data_AF-A0A3L9I208-F1
#
_entry.id   AF-A0A3L9I208-F1
#
_cell.length_a   1.000
_cell.length_b   1.000
_cell.length_c   1.000
_cell.angle_alpha   90.00
_cell.angle_beta   90.00
_cell.angle_gamma   90.00
#
_symmetry.space_group_name_H-M   'P 1'
#
loop_
_entity.id
_entity.type
_entity.pdbx_description
1 polymer ?
#
loop_
_entity_poly.entity_id
_entity_poly.type
_entity_poly.pdbx_seq_one_letter_code
_entity_poly.pdbx_strand_id
1 'polypeptide(L)'
;MAHPPRLNDDKPVIWTVSVTRLFELFRDISLEFDHLANITPIQLGFEKAVTYIRKKLANERCDAIIAAGSNGAYLKSRLSVPVILIKPSGYDVLQALAKAGKLTSSIGVVTYQETIPALVAFQKTFNLRLDQRSYITEEDARGQINELKANGTEAVVGAGLITDLAEEAGMTGIFIYSAATVRQAFSDALDMTRMSLRHNTHNATRNALRTRYVLGDMLGQSPQMEQVRQTILLYARSSAAVLIEGETGTGKELAAQAIHREYFARHDARQGKKSHPFVA
;
A
#
# COMPACT_ATOMS: atom_id res chain seq x y z
N MET A 1 36.69 1.88 -21.33
CA MET A 1 35.32 1.95 -21.89
C MET A 1 34.44 2.63 -20.85
N ALA A 2 33.96 3.84 -21.16
CA ALA A 2 33.09 4.60 -20.28
C ALA A 2 31.72 3.91 -20.20
N HIS A 3 31.21 3.70 -18.98
CA HIS A 3 29.82 3.29 -18.78
C HIS A 3 28.89 4.37 -19.35
N PRO A 4 27.80 3.98 -20.04
CA PRO A 4 26.82 4.96 -20.49
C PRO A 4 26.16 5.62 -19.27
N PRO A 5 25.75 6.89 -19.36
CA PRO A 5 25.02 7.54 -18.29
C PRO A 5 23.68 6.82 -18.08
N ARG A 6 23.36 6.46 -16.83
CA ARG A 6 22.05 5.90 -16.46
C ARG A 6 20.98 6.96 -16.75
N LEU A 7 20.26 6.84 -17.87
CA LEU A 7 19.08 7.65 -18.14
C LEU A 7 17.97 7.27 -17.16
N ASN A 8 17.70 8.15 -16.20
CA ASN A 8 16.36 8.50 -15.69
C ASN A 8 15.37 7.37 -15.30
N ASP A 9 15.83 6.28 -14.66
CA ASP A 9 15.00 5.09 -14.36
C ASP A 9 14.44 5.02 -12.92
N ASP A 10 14.41 6.16 -12.20
CA ASP A 10 14.06 6.22 -10.77
C ASP A 10 12.60 6.65 -10.48
N LYS A 11 11.79 6.87 -11.53
CA LYS A 11 10.38 7.23 -11.35
C LYS A 11 9.57 6.01 -10.87
N PRO A 12 8.67 6.17 -9.88
CA PRO A 12 7.73 5.12 -9.51
C PRO A 12 6.89 4.68 -10.72
N VAL A 13 6.70 3.37 -10.86
CA VAL A 13 5.81 2.78 -11.87
C VAL A 13 4.46 2.52 -11.22
N ILE A 14 3.44 3.26 -11.68
CA ILE A 14 2.08 3.21 -11.14
C ILE A 14 1.14 2.66 -12.20
N TRP A 15 0.36 1.64 -11.87
CA TRP A 15 -0.70 1.15 -12.76
C TRP A 15 -2.06 1.60 -12.25
N THR A 16 -2.84 2.26 -13.10
CA THR A 16 -4.22 2.61 -12.78
C THR A 16 -5.14 1.54 -13.33
N VAL A 17 -6.06 1.00 -12.52
CA VAL A 17 -6.92 -0.11 -12.93
C VAL A 17 -8.39 0.26 -12.74
N SER A 18 -9.10 0.38 -13.86
CA SER A 18 -10.49 0.83 -13.91
C SER A 18 -11.16 0.36 -15.21
N VAL A 19 -12.46 0.60 -15.39
CA VAL A 19 -13.20 0.16 -16.58
C VAL A 19 -13.90 1.31 -17.31
N THR A 20 -14.86 1.97 -16.67
CA THR A 20 -15.73 2.97 -17.30
C THR A 20 -15.33 4.39 -16.88
N ARG A 21 -16.17 5.13 -16.17
CA ARG A 21 -15.99 6.57 -15.85
C ARG A 21 -14.72 6.87 -15.06
N LEU A 22 -14.32 5.95 -14.19
CA LEU A 22 -13.08 6.10 -13.43
C LEU A 22 -11.84 6.09 -14.34
N PHE A 23 -11.90 5.39 -15.48
CA PHE A 23 -10.79 5.33 -16.43
C PHE A 23 -10.53 6.69 -17.07
N GLU A 24 -11.60 7.39 -17.47
CA GLU A 24 -11.49 8.75 -18.00
C GLU A 24 -10.93 9.70 -16.95
N LEU A 25 -11.46 9.65 -15.73
CA LEU A 25 -10.95 10.48 -14.63
C LEU A 25 -9.48 10.17 -14.30
N PHE A 26 -9.06 8.91 -14.34
CA PHE A 26 -7.66 8.54 -14.18
C PHE A 26 -6.77 9.08 -15.30
N ARG A 27 -7.24 9.02 -16.54
CA ARG A 27 -6.48 9.53 -17.70
C ARG A 27 -6.30 11.05 -17.61
N ASP A 28 -7.33 11.77 -17.21
CA ASP A 28 -7.27 13.24 -17.11
C ASP A 28 -6.32 13.65 -15.97
N ILE A 29 -6.42 12.99 -14.81
CA ILE A 29 -5.57 13.28 -13.66
C ILE A 29 -4.13 12.78 -13.86
N SER A 30 -3.89 11.67 -14.57
CA SER A 30 -2.53 11.14 -14.76
C SER A 30 -1.60 12.14 -15.43
N LEU A 31 -2.13 13.00 -16.33
CA LEU A 31 -1.38 14.06 -16.99
C LEU A 31 -0.71 15.02 -15.99
N GLU A 32 -1.32 15.25 -14.84
CA GLU A 32 -0.75 16.08 -13.77
C GLU A 32 0.48 15.42 -13.11
N PHE A 33 0.62 14.08 -13.22
CA PHE A 33 1.63 13.29 -12.51
C PHE A 33 2.66 12.59 -13.43
N ASP A 34 2.56 12.68 -14.76
CA ASP A 34 3.49 12.05 -15.72
C ASP A 34 4.96 12.49 -15.51
N HIS A 35 5.16 13.70 -15.02
CA HIS A 35 6.49 14.20 -14.68
C HIS A 35 7.06 13.57 -13.39
N LEU A 36 6.24 12.94 -12.55
CA LEU A 36 6.60 12.35 -11.25
C LEU A 36 6.61 10.81 -11.25
N ALA A 37 5.80 10.17 -12.08
CA ALA A 37 5.70 8.71 -12.17
C ALA A 37 5.50 8.24 -13.61
N ASN A 38 5.88 6.99 -13.88
CA ASN A 38 5.53 6.29 -15.11
C ASN A 38 4.17 5.62 -14.90
N ILE A 39 3.12 6.17 -15.52
CA ILE A 39 1.73 5.75 -15.28
C ILE A 39 1.23 4.92 -16.46
N THR A 40 0.78 3.69 -16.19
CA THR A 40 0.20 2.81 -17.22
C THR A 40 -1.28 2.54 -16.91
N PRO A 41 -2.20 2.98 -17.78
CA PRO A 41 -3.62 2.70 -17.59
C PRO A 41 -3.98 1.27 -18.03
N ILE A 42 -4.75 0.56 -17.20
CA ILE A 42 -5.26 -0.79 -17.46
C ILE A 42 -6.78 -0.75 -17.38
N GLN A 43 -7.43 -0.86 -18.54
CA GLN A 43 -8.88 -0.83 -18.67
C GLN A 43 -9.51 -2.22 -18.48
N LEU A 44 -9.29 -2.85 -17.32
CA LEU A 44 -9.79 -4.19 -17.01
C LEU A 44 -10.37 -4.25 -15.59
N GLY A 45 -11.29 -5.19 -15.37
CA GLY A 45 -11.91 -5.46 -14.07
C GLY A 45 -11.73 -6.89 -13.60
N PHE A 46 -11.80 -7.08 -12.29
CA PHE A 46 -11.91 -8.36 -11.59
C PHE A 46 -10.87 -9.39 -12.04
N GLU A 47 -11.30 -10.61 -12.36
CA GLU A 47 -10.40 -11.72 -12.70
C GLU A 47 -9.58 -11.47 -13.97
N LYS A 48 -10.17 -10.79 -14.96
CA LYS A 48 -9.46 -10.41 -16.19
C LYS A 48 -8.30 -9.45 -15.87
N ALA A 49 -8.52 -8.50 -14.97
CA ALA A 49 -7.47 -7.59 -14.51
C ALA A 49 -6.37 -8.33 -13.73
N VAL A 50 -6.73 -9.21 -12.78
CA VAL A 50 -5.74 -9.99 -12.01
C VAL A 50 -4.87 -10.84 -12.93
N THR A 51 -5.48 -11.57 -13.86
CA THR A 51 -4.78 -12.44 -14.81
C THR A 51 -3.79 -11.64 -15.66
N TYR A 52 -4.25 -10.51 -16.21
CA TYR A 52 -3.41 -9.63 -17.01
C TYR A 52 -2.26 -9.02 -16.19
N ILE A 53 -2.56 -8.50 -15.01
CA ILE A 53 -1.57 -7.87 -14.11
C ILE A 53 -0.50 -8.88 -13.70
N ARG A 54 -0.87 -10.11 -13.33
CA ARG A 54 0.13 -11.16 -13.00
C ARG A 54 1.05 -11.47 -14.16
N LYS A 55 0.51 -11.57 -15.38
CA LYS A 55 1.32 -11.77 -16.59
C LYS A 55 2.26 -10.60 -16.84
N LYS A 56 1.80 -9.37 -16.61
CA LYS A 56 2.59 -8.14 -16.77
C LYS A 56 3.71 -8.06 -15.72
N LEU A 57 3.42 -8.39 -14.46
CA LEU A 57 4.38 -8.41 -13.35
C LEU A 57 5.53 -9.41 -13.54
N ALA A 58 5.36 -10.43 -14.37
CA ALA A 58 6.44 -11.35 -14.70
C ALA A 58 7.59 -10.68 -15.49
N ASN A 59 7.30 -9.59 -16.20
CA ASN A 59 8.26 -8.93 -17.10
C ASN A 59 8.49 -7.45 -16.75
N GLU A 60 7.57 -6.82 -16.01
CA GLU A 60 7.58 -5.40 -15.73
C GLU A 60 7.47 -5.12 -14.23
N ARG A 61 8.23 -4.13 -13.76
CA ARG A 61 8.11 -3.59 -12.40
C ARG A 61 6.78 -2.82 -12.26
N CYS A 62 6.14 -2.97 -11.10
CA CYS A 62 5.05 -2.12 -10.65
C CYS A 62 5.25 -1.83 -9.18
N ASP A 63 5.28 -0.56 -8.81
CA ASP A 63 5.47 -0.15 -7.41
C ASP A 63 4.14 -0.01 -6.68
N ALA A 64 3.08 0.35 -7.40
CA ALA A 64 1.77 0.62 -6.83
C ALA A 64 0.66 0.49 -7.89
N ILE A 65 -0.50 0.03 -7.44
CA ILE A 65 -1.73 0.01 -8.23
C ILE A 65 -2.72 0.98 -7.61
N ILE A 66 -3.35 1.83 -8.42
CA ILE A 66 -4.46 2.68 -8.00
C ILE A 66 -5.76 2.13 -8.58
N ALA A 67 -6.73 1.84 -7.72
CA ALA A 67 -8.02 1.31 -8.12
C ALA A 67 -9.12 1.75 -7.13
N ALA A 68 -10.40 1.60 -7.49
CA ALA A 68 -11.51 2.00 -6.63
C ALA A 68 -12.61 0.94 -6.54
N GLY A 69 -13.50 1.12 -5.56
CA GLY A 69 -14.73 0.33 -5.39
C GLY A 69 -14.49 -1.17 -5.28
N SER A 70 -15.47 -1.95 -5.76
CA SER A 70 -15.44 -3.42 -5.74
C SER A 70 -14.23 -4.00 -6.49
N ASN A 71 -13.87 -3.41 -7.64
CA ASN A 71 -12.71 -3.84 -8.42
C ASN A 71 -11.41 -3.67 -7.63
N GLY A 72 -11.19 -2.49 -7.03
CA GLY A 72 -9.98 -2.24 -6.24
C GLY A 72 -9.87 -3.16 -5.03
N ALA A 73 -10.98 -3.42 -4.33
CA ALA A 73 -11.01 -4.38 -3.22
C ALA A 73 -10.67 -5.80 -3.69
N TYR A 74 -11.20 -6.22 -4.84
CA TYR A 74 -10.91 -7.51 -5.46
C TYR A 74 -9.43 -7.69 -5.82
N LEU A 75 -8.80 -6.65 -6.38
CA LEU A 75 -7.37 -6.62 -6.72
C LEU A 75 -6.50 -6.68 -5.47
N LYS A 76 -6.85 -5.88 -4.44
CA LYS A 76 -6.10 -5.79 -3.18
C LYS A 76 -5.97 -7.12 -2.45
N SER A 77 -6.98 -7.99 -2.54
CA SER A 77 -6.93 -9.30 -1.89
C SER A 77 -6.21 -10.39 -2.69
N ARG A 78 -5.80 -10.12 -3.94
CA ARG A 78 -5.28 -11.13 -4.90
C ARG A 78 -3.90 -10.82 -5.48
N LEU A 79 -3.42 -9.60 -5.27
CA LEU A 79 -2.13 -9.11 -5.76
C LEU A 79 -1.20 -8.80 -4.59
N SER A 80 0.08 -9.09 -4.76
CA SER A 80 1.14 -8.75 -3.80
C SER A 80 1.62 -7.30 -3.93
N VAL A 81 1.42 -6.67 -5.09
CA VAL A 81 1.72 -5.26 -5.33
C VAL A 81 0.79 -4.40 -4.46
N PRO A 82 1.29 -3.34 -3.81
CA PRO A 82 0.46 -2.42 -3.04
C PRO A 82 -0.70 -1.86 -3.87
N VAL A 83 -1.93 -2.08 -3.42
CA VAL A 83 -3.14 -1.51 -4.04
C VAL A 83 -3.66 -0.36 -3.18
N ILE A 84 -3.53 0.86 -3.70
CA ILE A 84 -4.12 2.08 -3.16
C ILE A 84 -5.59 2.08 -3.58
N LEU A 85 -6.46 1.83 -2.60
CA LEU A 85 -7.90 1.78 -2.81
C LEU A 85 -8.49 3.17 -2.60
N ILE A 86 -9.08 3.73 -3.66
CA ILE A 86 -9.81 4.99 -3.59
C ILE A 86 -11.17 4.75 -2.91
N LYS A 87 -11.36 5.44 -1.79
CA LYS A 87 -12.64 5.51 -1.08
C LYS A 87 -13.28 6.88 -1.33
N PRO A 88 -14.59 6.96 -1.60
CA PRO A 88 -15.25 8.26 -1.69
C PRO A 88 -15.18 8.96 -0.33
N SER A 89 -14.80 10.23 -0.34
CA SER A 89 -14.80 11.08 0.85
C SER A 89 -16.22 11.62 1.12
N GLY A 90 -16.47 12.08 2.36
CA GLY A 90 -17.72 12.75 2.69
C GLY A 90 -17.98 13.98 1.80
N TYR A 91 -16.93 14.69 1.40
CA TYR A 91 -17.04 15.84 0.49
C TYR A 91 -17.47 15.41 -0.92
N ASP A 92 -16.93 14.31 -1.45
CA ASP A 92 -17.32 13.80 -2.78
C ASP A 92 -18.79 13.42 -2.81
N VAL A 93 -19.23 12.74 -1.75
CA VAL A 93 -20.61 12.32 -1.58
C VAL A 93 -21.52 13.55 -1.52
N LEU A 94 -21.16 14.57 -0.74
CA LEU A 94 -21.94 15.82 -0.67
C LEU A 94 -21.99 16.54 -2.00
N GLN A 95 -20.89 16.62 -2.75
CA GLN A 95 -20.90 17.20 -4.10
C GLN A 95 -21.80 16.40 -5.06
N ALA A 96 -21.72 15.07 -5.03
CA ALA A 96 -22.54 14.20 -5.86
C ALA A 96 -24.03 14.36 -5.52
N LEU A 97 -24.37 14.43 -4.22
CA LEU A 97 -25.73 14.69 -3.75
C LEU A 97 -26.20 16.11 -4.11
N ALA A 98 -25.34 17.12 -4.03
CA ALA A 98 -25.69 18.48 -4.45
C ALA A 98 -25.94 18.55 -5.97
N LYS A 99 -25.20 17.78 -6.77
CA LYS A 99 -25.45 17.62 -8.21
C LYS A 99 -26.77 16.89 -8.46
N ALA A 100 -27.06 15.84 -7.69
CA ALA A 100 -28.31 15.10 -7.74
C ALA A 100 -29.53 15.97 -7.37
N GLY A 101 -29.41 16.75 -6.30
CA GLY A 101 -30.47 17.61 -5.76
C GLY A 101 -30.89 18.74 -6.69
N LYS A 102 -30.03 19.14 -7.65
CA LYS A 102 -30.40 20.08 -8.72
C LYS A 102 -31.32 19.45 -9.77
N LEU A 103 -31.33 18.12 -9.86
CA LEU A 103 -32.08 17.36 -10.85
C LEU A 103 -33.37 16.79 -10.24
N THR A 104 -33.29 16.25 -9.03
CA THR A 104 -34.40 15.56 -8.37
C THR A 104 -34.26 15.57 -6.84
N SER A 105 -35.38 15.39 -6.15
CA SER A 105 -35.43 15.19 -4.70
C SER A 105 -35.44 13.71 -4.29
N SER A 106 -35.54 12.77 -5.24
CA SER A 106 -35.60 11.33 -5.01
C SER A 106 -34.27 10.66 -5.40
N ILE A 107 -33.39 10.46 -4.41
CA ILE A 107 -31.99 10.10 -4.65
C ILE A 107 -31.65 8.77 -3.97
N GLY A 108 -31.08 7.84 -4.73
CA GLY A 108 -30.46 6.62 -4.22
C GLY A 108 -28.95 6.80 -4.07
N VAL A 109 -28.35 6.18 -3.05
CA VAL A 109 -26.89 6.08 -2.90
C VAL A 109 -26.56 4.61 -2.74
N VAL A 110 -25.74 4.08 -3.66
CA VAL A 110 -25.35 2.67 -3.62
C VAL A 110 -23.83 2.54 -3.60
N THR A 111 -23.30 1.91 -2.55
CA THR A 111 -21.86 1.77 -2.29
C THR A 111 -21.44 0.32 -2.10
N TYR A 112 -20.17 0.02 -2.35
CA TYR A 112 -19.65 -1.34 -2.19
C TYR A 112 -19.47 -1.69 -0.70
N GLN A 113 -19.94 -2.88 -0.30
CA GLN A 113 -19.93 -3.46 1.06
C GLN A 113 -20.77 -2.72 2.10
N GLU A 114 -20.51 -1.43 2.33
CA GLU A 114 -21.09 -0.66 3.42
C GLU A 114 -21.79 0.59 2.90
N THR A 115 -22.84 1.05 3.59
CA THR A 115 -23.42 2.38 3.39
C THR A 115 -22.54 3.45 4.03
N ILE A 116 -22.89 4.74 3.89
CA ILE A 116 -22.09 5.84 4.43
C ILE A 116 -22.76 6.33 5.73
N PRO A 117 -22.26 5.99 6.93
CA PRO A 117 -22.93 6.33 8.19
C PRO A 117 -23.17 7.83 8.36
N ALA A 118 -22.24 8.65 7.86
CA ALA A 118 -22.35 10.11 7.90
C ALA A 118 -23.58 10.65 7.15
N LEU A 119 -24.07 9.94 6.12
CA LEU A 119 -25.27 10.35 5.38
C LEU A 119 -26.56 10.12 6.17
N VAL A 120 -26.59 9.20 7.14
CA VAL A 120 -27.78 8.97 7.97
C VAL A 120 -28.09 10.20 8.81
N ALA A 121 -27.05 10.81 9.40
CA ALA A 121 -27.21 12.06 10.14
C ALA A 121 -27.64 13.21 9.22
N PHE A 122 -27.02 13.30 8.03
CA PHE A 122 -27.33 14.31 7.03
C PHE A 122 -28.79 14.24 6.55
N GLN A 123 -29.28 13.03 6.25
CA GLN A 123 -30.66 12.78 5.85
C GLN A 123 -31.66 13.33 6.88
N LYS A 124 -31.42 13.07 8.18
CA LYS A 124 -32.28 13.55 9.27
C LYS A 124 -32.25 15.07 9.40
N THR A 125 -31.07 15.68 9.30
CA THR A 125 -30.90 17.13 9.45
C THR A 125 -31.53 17.92 8.30
N PHE A 126 -31.45 17.42 7.07
CA PHE A 126 -31.89 18.14 5.87
C PHE A 126 -33.20 17.62 5.28
N ASN A 127 -33.87 16.66 5.93
CA ASN A 127 -35.12 16.03 5.50
C ASN A 127 -35.09 15.57 4.02
N LEU A 128 -33.97 14.97 3.61
CA LEU A 128 -33.77 14.48 2.25
C LEU A 128 -34.37 13.08 2.08
N ARG A 129 -35.00 12.82 0.93
CA ARG A 129 -35.39 11.46 0.54
C ARG A 129 -34.18 10.76 -0.09
N LEU A 130 -33.36 10.19 0.78
CA LEU A 130 -32.13 9.52 0.42
C LEU A 130 -32.25 8.05 0.82
N ASP A 131 -32.26 7.14 -0.16
CA ASP A 131 -32.24 5.69 0.07
C ASP A 131 -30.80 5.19 -0.06
N GLN A 132 -30.23 4.68 1.03
CA GLN A 132 -28.85 4.17 1.05
C GLN A 132 -28.84 2.65 1.01
N ARG A 133 -28.11 2.09 0.05
CA ARG A 133 -27.95 0.66 -0.15
C ARG A 133 -26.49 0.30 -0.30
N SER A 134 -26.18 -0.98 -0.06
CA SER A 134 -24.87 -1.52 -0.38
C SER A 134 -24.98 -2.79 -1.22
N TYR A 135 -23.87 -3.16 -1.87
CA TYR A 135 -23.79 -4.37 -2.68
C TYR A 135 -22.43 -5.04 -2.52
N ILE A 136 -22.37 -6.34 -2.77
CA ILE A 136 -21.12 -7.12 -2.78
C ILE A 136 -20.88 -7.70 -4.17
N THR A 137 -21.93 -8.19 -4.82
CA THR A 137 -21.86 -8.79 -6.16
C THR A 137 -22.51 -7.90 -7.22
N GLU A 138 -22.24 -8.18 -8.49
CA GLU A 138 -22.94 -7.48 -9.58
C GLU A 138 -24.45 -7.78 -9.59
N GLU A 139 -24.83 -9.01 -9.25
CA GLU A 139 -26.23 -9.41 -9.13
C GLU A 139 -26.94 -8.63 -8.03
N ASP A 140 -26.31 -8.49 -6.85
CA ASP A 140 -26.82 -7.63 -5.78
C ASP A 140 -26.99 -6.19 -6.26
N ALA A 141 -25.99 -5.64 -6.95
CA ALA A 141 -26.03 -4.27 -7.46
C ALA A 141 -27.22 -4.06 -8.40
N ARG A 142 -27.47 -5.01 -9.32
CA ARG A 142 -28.65 -4.99 -10.21
C ARG A 142 -29.96 -5.04 -9.42
N GLY A 143 -30.04 -5.92 -8.41
CA GLY A 143 -31.18 -5.99 -7.50
C GLY A 143 -31.46 -4.66 -6.80
N GLN A 144 -30.43 -4.04 -6.22
CA GLN A 144 -30.55 -2.75 -5.53
C GLN A 144 -31.03 -1.63 -6.46
N ILE A 145 -30.52 -1.58 -7.69
CA ILE A 145 -30.93 -0.60 -8.70
C ILE A 145 -32.39 -0.79 -9.13
N ASN A 146 -32.83 -2.04 -9.32
CA ASN A 146 -34.22 -2.34 -9.69
C ASN A 146 -35.20 -1.94 -8.59
N GLU A 147 -34.87 -2.21 -7.33
CA GLU A 147 -35.70 -1.79 -6.18
C GLU A 147 -35.76 -0.26 -6.05
N LEU A 148 -34.64 0.44 -6.22
CA LEU A 148 -34.60 1.90 -6.23
C LEU A 148 -35.53 2.47 -7.31
N LYS A 149 -35.49 1.91 -8.52
CA LYS A 149 -36.37 2.32 -9.62
C LYS A 149 -37.84 2.06 -9.29
N ALA A 150 -38.17 0.89 -8.75
CA ALA A 150 -39.53 0.55 -8.36
C ALA A 150 -40.10 1.52 -7.31
N ASN A 151 -39.24 2.06 -6.45
CA ASN A 151 -39.60 3.05 -5.43
C ASN A 151 -39.64 4.51 -5.95
N GLY A 152 -39.46 4.73 -7.26
CA GLY A 152 -39.49 6.06 -7.86
C GLY A 152 -38.21 6.87 -7.60
N THR A 153 -37.07 6.21 -7.44
CA THR A 153 -35.77 6.90 -7.45
C THR A 153 -35.49 7.43 -8.86
N GLU A 154 -35.04 8.67 -8.96
CA GLU A 154 -34.79 9.32 -10.26
C GLU A 154 -33.29 9.51 -10.53
N ALA A 155 -32.48 9.61 -9.48
CA ALA A 155 -31.02 9.71 -9.58
C ALA A 155 -30.33 8.77 -8.58
N VAL A 156 -29.23 8.15 -9.01
CA VAL A 156 -28.45 7.24 -8.18
C VAL A 156 -26.99 7.68 -8.15
N VAL A 157 -26.45 7.85 -6.93
CA VAL A 157 -25.04 8.13 -6.69
C VAL A 157 -24.29 6.82 -6.41
N GLY A 158 -23.18 6.60 -7.12
CA GLY A 158 -22.32 5.45 -6.87
C GLY A 158 -21.06 5.40 -7.71
N ALA A 159 -20.34 4.27 -7.61
CA ALA A 159 -19.18 3.97 -8.47
C ALA A 159 -19.63 3.57 -9.88
N GLY A 160 -18.68 3.30 -10.79
CA GLY A 160 -18.95 3.06 -12.22
C GLY A 160 -20.05 2.03 -12.49
N LEU A 161 -19.98 0.85 -11.86
CA LEU A 161 -21.02 -0.18 -12.04
C LEU A 161 -22.42 0.35 -11.67
N ILE A 162 -22.55 1.04 -10.54
CA ILE A 162 -23.83 1.57 -10.08
C ILE A 162 -24.36 2.65 -11.03
N THR A 163 -23.48 3.53 -11.53
CA THR A 163 -23.91 4.58 -12.47
C THR A 163 -24.37 3.98 -13.78
N ASP A 164 -23.66 2.99 -14.30
CA ASP A 164 -23.97 2.36 -15.58
C ASP A 164 -25.31 1.59 -15.46
N LEU A 165 -25.51 0.84 -14.38
CA LEU A 165 -26.78 0.15 -14.09
C LEU A 165 -27.96 1.12 -13.90
N ALA A 166 -27.74 2.25 -13.24
CA ALA A 166 -28.77 3.26 -13.05
C ALA A 166 -29.23 3.84 -14.40
N GLU A 167 -28.29 4.12 -15.29
CA GLU A 167 -28.58 4.64 -16.64
C GLU A 167 -29.25 3.60 -17.54
N GLU A 168 -28.82 2.33 -17.49
CA GLU A 168 -29.51 1.20 -18.13
C GLU A 168 -30.97 1.09 -17.64
N ALA A 169 -31.20 1.36 -16.36
CA ALA A 169 -32.52 1.37 -15.75
C ALA A 169 -33.30 2.67 -16.04
N GLY A 170 -32.75 3.66 -16.75
CA GLY A 170 -33.41 4.91 -17.08
C GLY A 170 -33.45 5.94 -15.94
N MET A 171 -32.60 5.78 -14.93
CA MET A 171 -32.34 6.77 -13.89
C MET A 171 -31.07 7.57 -14.22
N THR A 172 -30.89 8.71 -13.58
CA THR A 172 -29.66 9.49 -13.74
C THR A 172 -28.52 8.88 -12.91
N GLY A 173 -27.46 8.40 -13.56
CA GLY A 173 -26.26 7.89 -12.90
C GLY A 173 -25.28 9.01 -12.53
N ILE A 174 -25.01 9.21 -11.24
CA ILE A 174 -24.09 10.22 -10.73
C ILE A 174 -22.85 9.56 -10.13
N PHE A 175 -21.71 9.84 -10.75
CA PHE A 175 -20.44 9.26 -10.35
C PHE A 175 -19.94 9.88 -9.04
N ILE A 176 -19.61 9.02 -8.08
CA ILE A 176 -19.31 9.42 -6.70
C ILE A 176 -17.89 9.96 -6.49
N TYR A 177 -16.93 9.70 -7.39
CA TYR A 177 -15.54 10.12 -7.19
C TYR A 177 -15.28 11.49 -7.83
N SER A 178 -14.71 12.42 -7.07
CA SER A 178 -14.23 13.70 -7.60
C SER A 178 -12.79 13.61 -8.11
N ALA A 179 -12.41 14.57 -8.95
CA ALA A 179 -11.03 14.80 -9.36
C ALA A 179 -10.08 14.98 -8.16
N ALA A 180 -10.55 15.60 -7.07
CA ALA A 180 -9.72 15.86 -5.89
C ALA A 180 -9.33 14.56 -5.18
N THR A 181 -10.28 13.64 -5.00
CA THR A 181 -10.04 12.35 -4.36
C THR A 181 -9.14 11.44 -5.20
N VAL A 182 -9.26 11.51 -6.53
CA VAL A 182 -8.32 10.82 -7.43
C VAL A 182 -6.92 11.41 -7.33
N ARG A 183 -6.77 12.75 -7.36
CA ARG A 183 -5.47 13.43 -7.17
C ARG A 183 -4.81 13.06 -5.84
N GLN A 184 -5.60 12.96 -4.78
CA GLN A 184 -5.09 12.51 -3.48
C GLN A 184 -4.55 11.08 -3.56
N ALA A 185 -5.25 10.16 -4.21
CA ALA A 185 -4.79 8.78 -4.36
C ALA A 185 -3.47 8.66 -5.15
N PHE A 186 -3.27 9.50 -6.17
CA PHE A 186 -1.99 9.59 -6.87
C PHE A 186 -0.88 10.11 -5.96
N SER A 187 -1.16 11.13 -5.16
CA SER A 187 -0.21 11.68 -4.19
C SER A 187 0.16 10.63 -3.14
N ASP A 188 -0.82 9.91 -2.60
CA ASP A 188 -0.62 8.82 -1.63
C ASP A 188 0.24 7.69 -2.22
N ALA A 189 0.01 7.33 -3.48
CA ALA A 189 0.82 6.31 -4.18
C ALA A 189 2.28 6.78 -4.35
N LEU A 190 2.51 8.04 -4.72
CA LEU A 190 3.86 8.60 -4.84
C LEU A 190 4.58 8.65 -3.48
N ASP A 191 3.88 9.05 -2.42
CA ASP A 191 4.47 9.11 -1.08
C ASP A 191 4.79 7.71 -0.54
N MET A 192 3.90 6.75 -0.73
CA MET A 192 4.12 5.35 -0.34
C MET A 192 5.32 4.72 -1.05
N THR A 193 5.45 4.95 -2.36
CA THR A 193 6.57 4.43 -3.15
C THR A 193 7.89 5.06 -2.73
N ARG A 194 7.92 6.39 -2.49
CA ARG A 194 9.10 7.09 -1.96
C ARG A 194 9.52 6.58 -0.57
N MET A 195 8.57 6.35 0.34
CA MET A 195 8.87 5.81 1.68
C MET A 195 9.45 4.40 1.63
N SER A 196 8.98 3.58 0.70
CA SER A 196 9.46 2.20 0.51
C SER A 196 10.90 2.18 0.00
N LEU A 197 11.25 3.09 -0.93
CA LEU A 197 12.63 3.29 -1.40
C LEU A 197 13.56 3.78 -0.27
N ARG A 198 13.08 4.66 0.61
CA ARG A 198 13.82 5.14 1.78
C ARG A 198 14.06 4.04 2.84
N HIS A 199 13.10 3.14 3.04
CA HIS A 199 13.29 1.99 3.94
C HIS A 199 14.34 1.00 3.40
N ASN A 200 14.37 0.77 2.09
CA ASN A 200 15.38 -0.09 1.48
C ASN A 200 16.79 0.51 1.57
N THR A 201 16.93 1.82 1.43
CA THR A 201 18.24 2.50 1.59
C THR A 201 18.72 2.52 3.04
N HIS A 202 17.84 2.75 4.02
CA HIS A 202 18.19 2.63 5.45
C HIS A 202 18.50 1.19 5.90
N ASN A 203 17.83 0.18 5.34
CA ASN A 203 18.17 -1.22 5.58
C ASN A 203 19.47 -1.64 4.89
N ALA A 204 19.79 -1.09 3.72
CA ALA A 204 21.09 -1.30 3.07
C ALA A 204 22.24 -0.68 3.89
N THR A 205 22.03 0.51 4.48
CA THR A 205 23.01 1.10 5.41
C THR A 205 23.12 0.33 6.73
N ARG A 206 22.00 -0.19 7.27
CA ARG A 206 22.02 -1.10 8.43
C ARG A 206 22.65 -2.47 8.13
N ASN A 207 22.52 -3.00 6.91
CA ASN A 207 23.19 -4.22 6.49
C ASN A 207 24.69 -4.00 6.24
N ALA A 208 25.12 -2.81 5.81
CA ALA A 208 26.54 -2.45 5.75
C ALA A 208 27.19 -2.33 7.14
N LEU A 209 26.37 -2.12 8.18
CA LEU A 209 26.70 -2.11 9.61
C LEU A 209 26.48 -3.47 10.30
N ARG A 210 26.05 -4.53 9.60
CA ARG A 210 26.01 -5.88 10.17
C ARG A 210 27.44 -6.41 10.32
N THR A 211 27.74 -6.89 11.52
CA THR A 211 29.01 -7.45 12.01
C THR A 211 29.69 -8.34 10.98
N ARG A 212 30.73 -7.81 10.33
CA ARG A 212 31.45 -8.46 9.24
C ARG A 212 32.40 -9.57 9.71
N TYR A 213 32.70 -9.61 11.01
CA TYR A 213 33.70 -10.54 11.55
C TYR A 213 33.07 -11.73 12.29
N VAL A 214 33.53 -12.94 11.99
CA VAL A 214 33.27 -14.21 12.68
C VAL A 214 34.38 -14.43 13.71
N LEU A 215 34.15 -15.26 14.73
CA LEU A 215 35.21 -15.75 15.62
C LEU A 215 36.42 -16.33 14.86
N GLY A 216 36.20 -16.86 13.64
CA GLY A 216 37.23 -17.39 12.75
C GLY A 216 38.13 -16.31 12.11
N ASP A 217 37.75 -15.04 12.15
CA ASP A 217 38.56 -13.94 11.61
C ASP A 217 39.62 -13.45 12.62
N MET A 218 39.63 -14.00 13.85
CA MET A 218 40.70 -13.77 14.81
C MET A 218 41.91 -14.63 14.46
N LEU A 219 43.00 -13.98 14.03
CA LEU A 219 44.25 -14.63 13.67
C LEU A 219 45.04 -15.05 14.92
N GLY A 220 45.59 -16.27 14.91
CA GLY A 220 46.47 -16.79 15.96
C GLY A 220 46.05 -18.16 16.50
N GLN A 221 47.01 -19.07 16.65
CA GLN A 221 46.80 -20.45 17.13
C GLN A 221 47.45 -20.69 18.50
N SER A 222 47.90 -19.64 19.18
CA SER A 222 48.52 -19.77 20.50
C SER A 222 47.48 -20.22 21.55
N PRO A 223 47.92 -20.89 22.63
CA PRO A 223 47.04 -21.25 23.73
C PRO A 223 46.29 -20.05 24.33
N GLN A 224 46.91 -18.87 24.34
CA GLN A 224 46.31 -17.62 24.81
C GLN A 224 45.18 -17.15 23.90
N MET A 225 45.34 -17.24 22.58
CA MET A 225 44.27 -16.89 21.64
C MET A 225 43.10 -17.86 21.72
N GLU A 226 43.35 -19.13 22.04
CA GLU A 226 42.27 -20.10 22.25
C GLU A 226 41.47 -19.80 23.52
N GLN A 227 42.13 -19.36 24.59
CA GLN A 227 41.45 -18.87 25.80
C GLN A 227 40.58 -17.65 25.48
N VAL A 228 41.06 -16.71 24.66
CA VAL A 228 40.26 -15.54 24.24
C VAL A 228 38.99 -15.97 23.50
N ARG A 229 39.08 -16.94 22.57
CA ARG A 229 37.91 -17.49 21.86
C ARG A 229 36.91 -18.13 22.81
N GLN A 230 37.38 -18.92 23.78
CA GLN A 230 36.50 -19.56 24.78
C GLN A 230 35.79 -18.52 25.65
N THR A 231 36.50 -17.48 26.07
CA THR A 231 35.96 -16.37 26.86
C THR A 231 34.87 -15.61 26.09
N ILE A 232 35.09 -15.32 24.81
CA ILE A 232 34.07 -14.72 23.93
C ILE A 232 32.81 -15.60 23.86
N LEU A 233 32.97 -16.91 23.66
CA LEU A 233 31.85 -17.85 23.58
C LEU A 233 31.11 -18.01 24.92
N LEU A 234 31.78 -17.78 26.04
CA LEU A 234 31.18 -17.79 27.37
C LEU A 234 30.31 -16.54 27.57
N TYR A 235 30.87 -15.35 27.34
CA TYR A 235 30.15 -14.08 27.53
C TYR A 235 29.01 -13.89 26.51
N ALA A 236 29.15 -14.41 25.29
CA ALA A 236 28.09 -14.39 24.29
C ALA A 236 26.82 -15.17 24.69
N ARG A 237 26.82 -15.92 25.80
CA ARG A 237 25.62 -16.62 26.32
C ARG A 237 24.76 -15.73 27.22
N SER A 238 25.25 -14.57 27.63
CA SER A 238 24.59 -13.68 28.58
C SER A 238 24.26 -12.33 27.95
N SER A 239 23.23 -11.66 28.47
CA SER A 239 22.89 -10.27 28.14
C SER A 239 23.60 -9.25 29.05
N ALA A 240 24.56 -9.68 29.87
CA ALA A 240 25.33 -8.81 30.74
C ALA A 240 26.20 -7.83 29.93
N ALA A 241 26.50 -6.67 30.50
CA ALA A 241 27.47 -5.74 29.92
C ALA A 241 28.89 -6.35 29.99
N VAL A 242 29.65 -6.21 28.92
CA VAL A 242 31.03 -6.72 28.80
C VAL A 242 31.96 -5.56 28.51
N LEU A 243 33.02 -5.44 29.30
CA LEU A 243 34.12 -4.49 29.07
C LEU A 243 35.29 -5.26 28.44
N ILE A 244 35.81 -4.78 27.30
CA ILE A 244 36.97 -5.39 26.63
C ILE A 244 38.20 -4.50 26.80
N GLU A 245 39.18 -4.98 27.55
CA GLU A 245 40.42 -4.24 27.82
C GLU A 245 41.58 -4.76 26.97
N GLY A 246 42.57 -3.90 26.73
CA GLY A 246 43.77 -4.21 25.95
C GLY A 246 44.34 -3.00 25.21
N GLU A 247 45.54 -3.12 24.69
CA GLU A 247 46.24 -2.04 23.98
C GLU A 247 45.60 -1.71 22.63
N THR A 248 45.85 -0.52 22.09
CA THR A 248 45.34 -0.13 20.77
C THR A 248 45.91 -1.05 19.69
N GLY A 249 45.05 -1.58 18.81
CA GLY A 249 45.47 -2.48 17.73
C GLY A 249 45.45 -3.98 18.07
N THR A 250 45.10 -4.39 19.30
CA THR A 250 45.05 -5.82 19.70
C THR A 250 43.77 -6.56 19.27
N GLY A 251 42.93 -5.94 18.44
CA GLY A 251 41.73 -6.60 17.91
C GLY A 251 40.51 -6.61 18.86
N LYS A 252 40.45 -5.70 19.85
CA LYS A 252 39.30 -5.56 20.78
C LYS A 252 37.95 -5.39 20.06
N GLU A 253 37.95 -4.67 18.94
CA GLU A 253 36.75 -4.51 18.11
C GLU A 253 36.28 -5.84 17.49
N LEU A 254 37.22 -6.70 17.08
CA LEU A 254 36.89 -8.03 16.56
C LEU A 254 36.29 -8.90 17.66
N ALA A 255 36.81 -8.81 18.89
CA ALA A 255 36.26 -9.50 20.05
C ALA A 255 34.84 -9.01 20.37
N ALA A 256 34.59 -7.71 20.39
CA ALA A 256 33.26 -7.14 20.62
C ALA A 256 32.24 -7.61 19.57
N GLN A 257 32.62 -7.56 18.29
CA GLN A 257 31.76 -7.98 17.20
C GLN A 257 31.46 -9.49 17.22
N ALA A 258 32.44 -10.31 17.60
CA ALA A 258 32.26 -11.74 17.75
C ALA A 258 31.30 -12.10 18.91
N ILE A 259 31.39 -11.41 20.07
CA ILE A 259 30.46 -11.60 21.19
C ILE A 259 29.02 -11.28 20.76
N HIS A 260 28.82 -10.12 20.13
CA HIS A 260 27.50 -9.73 19.63
C HIS A 260 26.94 -10.75 18.63
N ARG A 261 27.75 -11.19 17.66
CA ARG A 261 27.31 -12.14 16.64
C ARG A 261 26.95 -13.51 17.24
N GLU A 262 27.78 -14.05 18.12
CA GLU A 262 27.52 -15.34 18.78
C GLU A 262 26.28 -15.27 19.68
N TYR A 263 26.04 -14.13 20.35
CA TYR A 263 24.81 -13.91 21.10
C TYR A 263 23.58 -13.99 20.19
N PHE A 264 23.57 -13.27 19.06
CA PHE A 264 22.45 -13.28 18.12
C PHE A 264 22.25 -14.63 17.43
N ALA A 265 23.33 -15.27 16.94
CA ALA A 265 23.25 -16.56 16.25
C ALA A 265 22.61 -17.66 17.12
N ARG A 266 22.78 -17.58 18.45
CA ARG A 266 22.20 -18.53 19.41
C ARG A 266 20.78 -18.17 19.85
N HIS A 267 20.44 -16.88 19.85
CA HIS A 267 19.16 -16.38 20.35
C HIS A 267 18.10 -16.17 19.25
N ASP A 268 18.48 -16.07 17.97
CA ASP A 268 17.53 -16.07 16.84
C ASP A 268 16.73 -17.38 16.72
N ALA A 269 17.19 -18.47 17.36
CA ALA A 269 16.46 -19.75 17.43
C ALA A 269 15.34 -19.77 18.50
N ARG A 270 15.24 -18.76 19.37
CA ARG A 270 14.21 -18.70 20.44
C ARG A 270 13.58 -17.31 20.50
N GLN A 271 12.40 -17.18 19.89
CA GLN A 271 11.61 -15.94 19.88
C GLN A 271 11.41 -15.36 21.29
N GLY A 272 11.76 -14.09 21.45
CA GLY A 272 11.40 -13.25 22.59
C GLY A 272 12.27 -11.99 22.65
N LYS A 273 11.64 -10.80 22.66
CA LYS A 273 12.32 -9.49 22.89
C LYS A 273 13.19 -9.57 24.14
N LYS A 274 14.51 -9.68 23.99
CA LYS A 274 15.48 -9.53 25.09
C LYS A 274 16.57 -8.54 24.70
N SER A 275 16.98 -7.76 25.71
CA SER A 275 18.03 -6.74 25.62
C SER A 275 19.37 -7.37 25.25
N HIS A 276 20.06 -6.75 24.29
CA HIS A 276 21.38 -7.17 23.82
C HIS A 276 22.47 -6.84 24.84
N PRO A 277 23.55 -7.63 24.92
CA PRO A 277 24.71 -7.27 25.74
C PRO A 277 25.29 -5.96 25.24
N PHE A 278 25.53 -5.02 26.15
CA PHE A 278 26.26 -3.79 25.85
C PHE A 278 27.76 -4.08 25.96
N VAL A 279 28.50 -3.88 24.86
CA VAL A 279 29.96 -4.07 24.83
C VAL A 279 30.63 -2.71 24.72
N ALA A 280 31.51 -2.40 25.66
CA ALA A 280 32.30 -1.17 25.70
C ALA A 280 33.80 -1.48 25.71
#